data_AF-A0A923WSQ3-F1
#
_entry.id   AF-A0A923WSQ3-F1
#
_cell.length_a   1.000
_cell.length_b   1.000
_cell.length_c   1.000
_cell.angle_alpha   90.00
_cell.angle_beta   90.00
_cell.angle_gamma   90.00
#
_symmetry.space_group_name_H-M   'P 1'
#
loop_
_entity.id
_entity.type
_entity.pdbx_description
1 polymer ?
#
loop_
_entity_poly.entity_id
_entity_poly.type
_entity_poly.pdbx_seq_one_letter_code
_entity_poly.pdbx_strand_id
1 'polypeptide(L)'
;MKKILNLLIVLCSMNAYAISIDWTGGYRLEYVSVPNTTLASSPGSKEYGLNYLYLQPKIIGSDGINIISRFDIFGSDVPAYKNSQLGSFWGGGLNRDKTGNNGANVTSQNSDSMGVRTSQLYLNVNQEYGSLVAGRAPIEFGMGITHNAGRGAFDHWIDTRDMVGYRFIVDNVSFMPIIAKTYQQDFGLASTVSDQIFVMEYDNKDIGAKAGVFHQTRRSSDTSNDGALAGFPGSTGVLMGGFKSQTVNVFLERKWTAFEFRLEGSFLTGETGIQHTNGEEIKLNAYAIASEILFPANESKWEYGAKFGLVSGDDPMTSTYEGYQLDRNYDIAILMFNHRLGQADIFGNGPIHANNGAPNNLTISNSADDEAIGNTMYLAPSFKYSWNEKLDWKNTLVYAQLMTNTNNFVDFKKDLGLELDTEFIYKPRERVTWSTGIGFLFPGNAWKAGSANNFDNKFSYGLTTKAAITF
;
A
#
# COMPACT_ATOMS: atom_id res chain seq x y z
N MET A 1 45.46 52.63 8.98
CA MET A 1 44.67 51.51 9.54
C MET A 1 43.17 51.55 9.20
N LYS A 2 42.44 52.67 9.34
CA LYS A 2 40.99 52.71 9.01
C LYS A 2 40.60 52.40 7.55
N LYS A 3 41.48 52.65 6.56
CA LYS A 3 41.21 52.34 5.14
C LYS A 3 41.40 50.86 4.76
N ILE A 4 42.18 50.09 5.52
CA ILE A 4 42.40 48.65 5.28
C ILE A 4 41.28 47.83 5.91
N LEU A 5 40.73 48.29 7.04
CA LEU A 5 39.60 47.63 7.71
C LEU A 5 38.30 47.71 6.89
N ASN A 6 38.05 48.85 6.22
CA ASN A 6 36.88 48.99 5.33
C ASN A 6 37.00 48.18 4.04
N LEU A 7 38.23 47.88 3.57
CA LEU A 7 38.44 47.02 2.40
C LEU A 7 38.26 45.53 2.76
N LEU A 8 38.64 45.12 3.98
CA LEU A 8 38.43 43.75 4.46
C LEU A 8 36.93 43.43 4.69
N ILE A 9 36.13 44.40 5.14
CA ILE A 9 34.70 44.19 5.38
C ILE A 9 33.90 44.08 4.06
N VAL A 10 34.39 44.67 2.95
CA VAL A 10 33.79 44.52 1.61
C VAL A 10 34.22 43.21 0.92
N LEU A 11 35.39 42.65 1.27
CA LEU A 11 35.86 41.35 0.76
C LEU A 11 35.26 40.14 1.50
N CYS A 12 34.61 40.37 2.65
CA CYS A 12 33.71 39.41 3.28
C CYS A 12 32.29 39.54 2.72
N SER A 13 32.14 39.61 1.39
CA SER A 13 30.87 39.33 0.72
C SER A 13 30.47 37.90 1.09
N MET A 14 29.62 37.78 2.12
CA MET A 14 28.99 36.52 2.45
C MET A 14 28.27 36.06 1.19
N ASN A 15 28.72 34.97 0.59
CA ASN A 15 27.99 34.32 -0.48
C ASN A 15 26.62 33.95 0.11
N ALA A 16 25.59 34.73 -0.24
CA ALA A 16 24.22 34.36 0.02
C ALA A 16 23.88 33.23 -0.95
N TYR A 17 24.19 31.99 -0.56
CA TYR A 17 23.67 30.83 -1.26
C TYR A 17 22.15 30.83 -1.04
N ALA A 18 21.40 31.16 -2.10
CA ALA A 18 19.95 31.13 -2.06
C ALA A 18 19.50 29.67 -1.98
N ILE A 19 19.27 29.19 -0.75
CA ILE A 19 18.58 27.93 -0.52
C ILE A 19 17.08 28.21 -0.72
N SER A 20 16.47 27.53 -1.69
CA SER A 20 15.01 27.54 -1.85
C SER A 20 14.41 26.37 -1.08
N ILE A 21 13.27 26.59 -0.45
CA ILE A 21 12.47 25.53 0.17
C ILE A 21 11.09 25.58 -0.45
N ASP A 22 10.76 24.52 -1.20
CA ASP A 22 9.44 24.33 -1.77
C ASP A 22 8.64 23.45 -0.83
N TRP A 23 7.45 23.90 -0.44
CA TRP A 23 6.54 23.11 0.40
C TRP A 23 5.43 22.54 -0.46
N THR A 24 5.28 21.22 -0.42
CA THR A 24 4.06 20.56 -0.84
C THR A 24 3.47 19.78 0.32
N GLY A 25 2.22 19.36 0.19
CA GLY A 25 1.60 18.53 1.20
C GLY A 25 0.17 18.18 0.89
N GLY A 26 -0.46 17.53 1.86
CA GLY A 26 -1.86 17.20 1.78
C GLY A 26 -2.48 17.05 3.15
N TYR A 27 -3.75 17.42 3.23
CA TYR A 27 -4.62 17.12 4.35
C TYR A 27 -5.82 16.32 3.86
N ARG A 28 -6.15 15.23 4.54
CA ARG A 28 -7.36 14.46 4.27
C ARG A 28 -8.13 14.11 5.52
N LEU A 29 -9.43 13.96 5.34
CA LEU A 29 -10.41 13.51 6.33
C LEU A 29 -11.22 12.38 5.71
N GLU A 30 -11.39 11.29 6.43
CA GLU A 30 -12.08 10.10 5.96
C GLU A 30 -13.02 9.56 7.03
N TYR A 31 -14.13 8.97 6.62
CA TYR A 31 -15.04 8.26 7.48
C TYR A 31 -15.48 6.99 6.77
N VAL A 32 -15.41 5.89 7.49
CA VAL A 32 -15.73 4.54 7.02
C VAL A 32 -16.72 3.92 7.98
N SER A 33 -17.79 3.33 7.44
CA SER A 33 -18.74 2.51 8.20
C SER A 33 -19.05 1.26 7.40
N VAL A 34 -18.70 0.09 7.95
CA VAL A 34 -18.98 -1.22 7.36
C VAL A 34 -19.70 -2.07 8.41
N PRO A 35 -21.04 -2.10 8.37
CA PRO A 35 -21.82 -3.06 9.14
C PRO A 35 -21.66 -4.49 8.60
N ASN A 36 -21.88 -5.45 9.49
CA ASN A 36 -21.85 -6.88 9.19
C ASN A 36 -20.51 -7.37 8.60
N THR A 37 -19.39 -7.00 9.20
CA THR A 37 -18.05 -7.42 8.76
C THR A 37 -17.86 -8.94 8.84
N THR A 38 -18.53 -9.59 9.79
CA THR A 38 -18.51 -11.06 9.96
C THR A 38 -19.32 -11.81 8.91
N LEU A 39 -20.14 -11.11 8.10
CA LEU A 39 -21.11 -11.70 7.16
C LEU A 39 -22.10 -12.65 7.85
N ALA A 40 -22.35 -12.48 9.15
CA ALA A 40 -23.06 -13.43 9.99
C ALA A 40 -24.32 -12.87 10.66
N SER A 41 -25.13 -13.76 11.22
CA SER A 41 -26.31 -13.41 12.02
C SER A 41 -25.99 -12.55 13.24
N SER A 42 -24.80 -12.70 13.81
CA SER A 42 -24.23 -11.77 14.77
C SER A 42 -23.28 -10.85 14.01
N PRO A 43 -23.74 -9.66 13.59
CA PRO A 43 -22.95 -8.78 12.76
C PRO A 43 -21.82 -8.16 13.58
N GLY A 44 -20.58 -8.34 13.15
CA GLY A 44 -19.50 -7.42 13.48
C GLY A 44 -19.71 -6.08 12.78
N SER A 45 -19.18 -5.00 13.32
CA SER A 45 -19.18 -3.71 12.64
C SER A 45 -17.86 -3.00 12.85
N LYS A 46 -17.42 -2.27 11.83
CA LYS A 46 -16.32 -1.30 11.95
C LYS A 46 -16.84 0.08 11.55
N GLU A 47 -16.54 1.07 12.37
CA GLU A 47 -16.88 2.47 12.12
C GLU A 47 -15.79 3.35 12.68
N TYR A 48 -15.20 4.19 11.85
CA TYR A 48 -14.13 5.08 12.26
C TYR A 48 -14.01 6.30 11.35
N GLY A 49 -13.52 7.40 11.93
CA GLY A 49 -13.06 8.57 11.19
C GLY A 49 -11.55 8.71 11.29
N LEU A 50 -10.90 9.11 10.20
CA LEU A 50 -9.45 9.34 10.12
C LEU A 50 -9.17 10.77 9.67
N ASN A 51 -8.08 11.33 10.17
CA ASN A 51 -7.50 12.57 9.65
C ASN A 51 -6.00 12.36 9.46
N TYR A 52 -5.48 12.84 8.33
CA TYR A 52 -4.06 12.71 7.99
C TYR A 52 -3.56 14.01 7.37
N LEU A 53 -2.52 14.58 7.98
CA LEU A 53 -1.78 15.74 7.47
C LEU A 53 -0.35 15.29 7.23
N TYR A 54 0.15 15.56 6.03
CA TYR A 54 1.57 15.42 5.72
C TYR A 54 2.11 16.68 5.05
N LEU A 55 3.38 16.95 5.33
CA LEU A 55 4.16 18.02 4.72
C LEU A 55 5.36 17.40 4.03
N GLN A 56 5.68 17.84 2.82
CA GLN A 56 6.77 17.32 2.03
C GLN A 56 7.69 18.44 1.55
N PRO A 57 8.50 19.03 2.45
CA PRO A 57 9.43 20.06 2.04
C PRO A 57 10.55 19.49 1.18
N LYS A 58 10.87 20.24 0.12
CA LYS A 58 11.98 20.00 -0.79
C LYS A 58 12.95 21.18 -0.68
N ILE A 59 14.13 20.92 -0.15
CA ILE A 59 15.21 21.89 -0.05
C ILE A 59 16.06 21.78 -1.32
N ILE A 60 16.20 22.88 -2.05
CA ILE A 60 17.05 22.98 -3.23
C ILE A 60 18.38 23.58 -2.77
N GLY A 61 19.39 22.73 -2.60
CA GLY A 61 20.70 23.14 -2.09
C GLY A 61 21.58 23.77 -3.17
N SER A 62 21.51 23.23 -4.39
CA SER A 62 22.16 23.76 -5.59
C SER A 62 21.47 23.20 -6.84
N ASP A 63 21.93 23.59 -8.02
CA ASP A 63 21.48 22.96 -9.27
C ASP A 63 21.71 21.44 -9.21
N GLY A 64 20.71 20.67 -9.64
CA GLY A 64 20.67 19.21 -9.55
C GLY A 64 20.52 18.61 -8.13
N ILE A 65 20.81 19.33 -7.04
CA ILE A 65 20.86 18.76 -5.67
C ILE A 65 19.63 19.15 -4.85
N ASN A 66 18.86 18.13 -4.47
CA ASN A 66 17.63 18.27 -3.69
C ASN A 66 17.68 17.40 -2.44
N ILE A 67 17.23 17.94 -1.31
CA ILE A 67 16.93 17.16 -0.11
C ILE A 67 15.42 17.12 0.03
N ILE A 68 14.85 15.93 -0.05
CA ILE A 68 13.40 15.72 0.01
C ILE A 68 13.09 15.04 1.33
N SER A 69 12.08 15.57 2.02
CA SER A 69 11.60 14.98 3.27
C SER A 69 10.08 14.90 3.27
N ARG A 70 9.54 13.99 4.08
CA ARG A 70 8.10 13.90 4.35
C ARG A 70 7.87 13.76 5.84
N PHE A 71 7.08 14.68 6.39
CA PHE A 71 6.63 14.70 7.76
C PHE A 71 5.16 14.32 7.83
N ASP A 72 4.85 13.22 8.51
CA ASP A 72 3.50 12.82 8.86
C ASP A 72 3.15 13.47 10.21
N ILE A 73 2.21 14.41 10.22
CA ILE A 73 1.81 15.15 11.43
C ILE A 73 0.69 14.42 12.17
N PHE A 74 -0.29 13.88 11.42
CA PHE A 74 -1.40 13.10 11.96
C PHE A 74 -1.32 11.65 11.48
N GLY A 75 -0.14 11.01 11.64
CA GLY A 75 0.04 9.60 11.29
C GLY A 75 -0.65 8.65 12.29
N SER A 76 -0.85 7.39 11.89
CA SER A 76 -1.37 6.37 12.79
C SER A 76 -0.39 6.05 13.92
N ASP A 77 -0.90 6.00 15.14
CA ASP A 77 -0.23 5.59 16.37
C ASP A 77 -0.58 4.14 16.77
N VAL A 78 -1.52 3.51 16.06
CA VAL A 78 -1.82 2.08 16.22
C VAL A 78 -0.56 1.29 15.87
N PRO A 79 0.00 0.46 16.77
CA PRO A 79 1.30 -0.18 16.52
C PRO A 79 1.33 -1.01 15.23
N ALA A 80 0.22 -1.68 14.88
CA ALA A 80 0.02 -2.41 13.63
C ALA A 80 0.14 -1.57 12.35
N TYR A 81 -0.19 -0.29 12.42
CA TYR A 81 -0.24 0.63 11.28
C TYR A 81 0.83 1.72 11.40
N LYS A 82 1.80 1.52 12.30
CA LYS A 82 2.95 2.40 12.42
C LYS A 82 3.71 2.38 11.08
N ASN A 83 4.09 3.57 10.62
CA ASN A 83 4.71 3.83 9.32
C ASN A 83 3.80 3.70 8.09
N SER A 84 2.49 3.49 8.25
CA SER A 84 1.52 3.66 7.16
C SER A 84 1.05 5.12 7.01
N GLN A 85 0.32 5.40 5.95
CA GLN A 85 -0.33 6.69 5.67
C GLN A 85 -1.77 6.78 6.20
N LEU A 86 -2.34 5.70 6.77
CA LEU A 86 -3.75 5.59 7.21
C LEU A 86 -4.31 6.83 7.94
N GLY A 87 -3.51 7.46 8.80
CA GLY A 87 -3.92 8.64 9.56
C GLY A 87 -4.27 8.33 11.02
N SER A 88 -4.51 9.38 11.80
CA SER A 88 -4.95 9.27 13.19
C SER A 88 -6.47 9.21 13.28
N PHE A 89 -7.02 8.51 14.29
CA PHE A 89 -8.48 8.56 14.49
C PHE A 89 -8.97 9.93 14.91
N TRP A 90 -10.09 10.34 14.33
CA TRP A 90 -10.88 11.45 14.83
C TRP A 90 -11.39 11.11 16.24
N GLY A 91 -11.16 12.01 17.20
CA GLY A 91 -11.62 11.81 18.58
C GLY A 91 -10.74 10.85 19.39
N GLY A 92 -9.45 10.70 19.02
CA GLY A 92 -8.48 10.01 19.86
C GLY A 92 -8.47 10.53 21.30
N GLY A 93 -8.99 9.73 22.24
CA GLY A 93 -9.02 10.09 23.66
C GLY A 93 -7.66 9.90 24.34
N LEU A 94 -7.49 10.51 25.51
CA LEU A 94 -6.23 10.51 26.28
C LEU A 94 -5.76 9.11 26.72
N ASN A 95 -6.69 8.15 26.84
CA ASN A 95 -6.43 6.79 27.32
C ASN A 95 -6.84 5.76 26.25
N ARG A 96 -6.08 5.70 25.16
CA ARG A 96 -6.30 4.77 24.04
C ARG A 96 -5.96 3.32 24.40
N ASP A 97 -4.92 3.12 25.19
CA ASP A 97 -4.45 1.81 25.65
C ASP A 97 -5.26 1.25 26.83
N LYS A 98 -6.24 2.01 27.33
CA LYS A 98 -7.07 1.67 28.49
C LYS A 98 -6.27 1.43 29.77
N THR A 99 -5.03 1.91 29.86
CA THR A 99 -4.19 1.73 31.05
C THR A 99 -4.57 2.68 32.19
N GLY A 100 -5.36 3.73 31.91
CA GLY A 100 -5.84 4.68 32.93
C GLY A 100 -4.81 5.72 33.35
N ASN A 101 -3.60 5.68 32.79
CA ASN A 101 -2.49 6.52 33.21
C ASN A 101 -2.57 7.98 32.74
N ASN A 102 -3.36 8.25 31.69
CA ASN A 102 -3.38 9.53 30.99
C ASN A 102 -4.71 10.31 31.12
N GLY A 103 -5.63 9.83 31.98
CA GLY A 103 -6.96 10.42 32.19
C GLY A 103 -8.10 9.56 31.63
N ALA A 104 -9.35 9.99 31.85
CA ALA A 104 -10.53 9.24 31.40
C ALA A 104 -11.12 9.87 30.12
N ASN A 105 -11.29 9.07 29.07
CA ASN A 105 -11.87 9.55 27.79
C ASN A 105 -13.29 10.10 27.98
N VAL A 106 -14.08 9.50 28.87
CA VAL A 106 -15.49 9.86 29.10
C VAL A 106 -15.64 11.27 29.66
N THR A 107 -14.70 11.73 30.48
CA THR A 107 -14.73 13.04 31.13
C THR A 107 -13.73 14.03 30.54
N SER A 108 -12.95 13.60 29.55
CA SER A 108 -11.96 14.45 28.90
C SER A 108 -12.64 15.55 28.07
N GLN A 109 -12.08 16.75 28.15
CA GLN A 109 -12.44 17.87 27.27
C GLN A 109 -11.43 18.03 26.12
N ASN A 110 -10.35 17.24 26.14
CA ASN A 110 -9.25 17.30 25.18
C ASN A 110 -9.03 15.94 24.50
N SER A 111 -8.53 15.98 23.27
CA SER A 111 -8.01 14.80 22.57
C SER A 111 -6.52 14.60 22.87
N ASP A 112 -6.02 13.41 22.60
CA ASP A 112 -4.61 13.10 22.73
C ASP A 112 -3.75 13.86 21.70
N SER A 113 -2.52 14.17 22.08
CA SER A 113 -1.54 14.83 21.20
C SER A 113 -0.95 13.82 20.22
N MET A 114 -0.71 14.25 18.98
CA MET A 114 -0.11 13.39 17.94
C MET A 114 1.37 13.76 17.72
N GLY A 115 2.18 12.74 17.43
CA GLY A 115 3.61 12.91 17.15
C GLY A 115 3.88 13.19 15.67
N VAL A 116 4.92 13.98 15.41
CA VAL A 116 5.45 14.18 14.06
C VAL A 116 6.43 13.06 13.72
N ARG A 117 6.22 12.39 12.59
CA ARG A 117 7.09 11.31 12.11
C ARG A 117 7.73 11.69 10.78
N THR A 118 9.02 11.41 10.62
CA THR A 118 9.70 11.53 9.33
C THR A 118 9.60 10.20 8.57
N SER A 119 8.72 10.13 7.57
CA SER A 119 8.51 8.92 6.75
C SER A 119 9.46 8.85 5.57
N GLN A 120 9.95 10.00 5.08
CA GLN A 120 10.95 10.08 4.02
C GLN A 120 11.99 11.14 4.38
N LEU A 121 13.25 10.85 4.07
CA LEU A 121 14.35 11.82 4.12
C LEU A 121 15.46 11.29 3.24
N TYR A 122 15.67 11.93 2.10
CA TYR A 122 16.65 11.47 1.12
C TYR A 122 17.23 12.62 0.31
N LEU A 123 18.47 12.41 -0.11
CA LEU A 123 19.19 13.21 -1.07
C LEU A 123 18.87 12.71 -2.48
N ASN A 124 18.61 13.64 -3.39
CA ASN A 124 18.52 13.40 -4.83
C ASN A 124 19.50 14.32 -5.56
N VAL A 125 20.50 13.75 -6.23
CA VAL A 125 21.48 14.46 -7.06
C VAL A 125 21.25 14.11 -8.52
N ASN A 126 20.65 15.03 -9.26
CA ASN A 126 20.41 14.90 -10.69
C ASN A 126 21.61 15.42 -11.49
N GLN A 127 21.96 14.69 -12.54
CA GLN A 127 23.00 15.00 -13.52
C GLN A 127 22.40 14.79 -14.92
N GLU A 128 23.11 15.21 -15.96
CA GLU A 128 22.62 15.15 -17.35
C GLU A 128 22.19 13.74 -17.79
N TYR A 129 22.92 12.71 -17.35
CA TYR A 129 22.71 11.31 -17.75
C TYR A 129 22.27 10.39 -16.60
N GLY A 130 21.85 10.97 -15.47
CA GLY A 130 21.45 10.13 -14.34
C GLY A 130 21.07 10.86 -13.07
N SER A 131 20.72 10.09 -12.04
CA SER A 131 20.27 10.60 -10.76
C SER A 131 20.69 9.66 -9.62
N LEU A 132 21.34 10.19 -8.59
CA LEU A 132 21.64 9.49 -7.35
C LEU A 132 20.51 9.73 -6.35
N VAL A 133 19.99 8.68 -5.75
CA VAL A 133 19.07 8.72 -4.61
C VAL A 133 19.73 8.07 -3.41
N ALA A 134 19.78 8.75 -2.27
CA ALA A 134 20.38 8.23 -1.04
C ALA A 134 19.59 8.65 0.21
N GLY A 135 19.16 7.69 1.03
CA GLY A 135 18.39 7.91 2.25
C GLY A 135 17.09 7.11 2.27
N ARG A 136 16.14 7.51 3.12
CA ARG A 136 14.82 6.89 3.18
C ARG A 136 13.95 7.41 2.06
N ALA A 137 13.78 6.63 1.00
CA ALA A 137 13.07 7.02 -0.20
C ALA A 137 11.97 6.01 -0.57
N PRO A 138 10.90 6.45 -1.23
CA PRO A 138 9.80 5.58 -1.64
C PRO A 138 10.19 4.69 -2.83
N ILE A 139 9.57 3.53 -2.93
CA ILE A 139 9.68 2.61 -4.07
C ILE A 139 8.31 2.50 -4.75
N GLU A 140 8.32 2.59 -6.08
CA GLU A 140 7.15 2.46 -6.95
C GLU A 140 7.59 1.68 -8.18
N PHE A 141 6.76 0.78 -8.67
CA PHE A 141 6.97 0.16 -9.98
C PHE A 141 5.65 -0.17 -10.68
N GLY A 142 5.60 0.05 -11.99
CA GLY A 142 4.48 -0.34 -12.84
C GLY A 142 3.14 0.29 -12.43
N MET A 143 2.14 -0.56 -12.21
CA MET A 143 0.81 -0.24 -11.68
C MET A 143 0.78 -0.24 -10.15
N GLY A 144 1.88 -0.60 -9.50
CA GLY A 144 1.97 -0.65 -8.04
C GLY A 144 1.29 -1.87 -7.43
N ILE A 145 1.21 -3.01 -8.15
CA ILE A 145 0.61 -4.24 -7.60
C ILE A 145 1.51 -4.92 -6.55
N THR A 146 2.76 -4.50 -6.41
CA THR A 146 3.73 -5.08 -5.45
C THR A 146 4.47 -4.01 -4.67
N HIS A 147 4.85 -2.91 -5.33
CA HIS A 147 5.51 -1.77 -4.69
C HIS A 147 4.80 -0.49 -5.06
N ASN A 148 4.20 0.15 -4.06
CA ASN A 148 3.45 1.39 -4.21
C ASN A 148 3.98 2.49 -3.28
N ALA A 149 4.30 3.65 -3.83
CA ALA A 149 4.86 4.79 -3.13
C ALA A 149 3.83 5.65 -2.37
N GLY A 150 2.54 5.25 -2.34
CA GLY A 150 1.49 5.92 -1.59
C GLY A 150 1.35 7.39 -1.99
N ARG A 151 1.17 7.65 -3.29
CA ARG A 151 1.14 9.01 -3.87
C ARG A 151 -0.27 9.53 -4.09
N GLY A 152 -1.26 8.65 -4.10
CA GLY A 152 -2.66 9.02 -4.18
C GLY A 152 -3.11 9.78 -2.93
N ALA A 153 -4.10 10.65 -3.12
CA ALA A 153 -4.61 11.49 -2.03
C ALA A 153 -5.22 10.66 -0.89
N PHE A 154 -5.70 9.45 -1.19
CA PHE A 154 -6.36 8.53 -0.26
C PHE A 154 -5.58 7.22 -0.07
N ASP A 155 -4.31 7.17 -0.46
CA ASP A 155 -3.49 5.97 -0.27
C ASP A 155 -3.16 5.79 1.22
N HIS A 156 -3.31 4.58 1.74
CA HIS A 156 -3.10 4.28 3.16
C HIS A 156 -1.76 3.62 3.42
N TRP A 157 -1.14 3.08 2.37
CA TRP A 157 0.06 2.28 2.46
C TRP A 157 1.19 2.94 1.68
N ILE A 158 2.42 2.70 2.09
CA ILE A 158 3.58 3.25 1.41
C ILE A 158 4.76 2.32 1.57
N ASP A 159 5.40 2.03 0.45
CA ASP A 159 6.69 1.36 0.41
C ASP A 159 7.83 2.37 0.44
N THR A 160 8.61 2.31 1.52
CA THR A 160 9.86 3.07 1.67
C THR A 160 11.00 2.15 2.08
N ARG A 161 12.22 2.51 1.69
CA ARG A 161 13.44 1.81 2.13
C ARG A 161 14.55 2.81 2.40
N ASP A 162 15.45 2.45 3.31
CA ASP A 162 16.72 3.16 3.49
C ASP A 162 17.67 2.65 2.40
N MET A 163 17.87 3.45 1.35
CA MET A 163 18.48 2.99 0.11
C MET A 163 19.52 3.93 -0.45
N VAL A 164 20.41 3.36 -1.27
CA VAL A 164 21.29 4.09 -2.20
C VAL A 164 21.10 3.48 -3.57
N GLY A 165 20.71 4.29 -4.54
CA GLY A 165 20.50 3.87 -5.92
C GLY A 165 20.97 4.93 -6.90
N TYR A 166 21.46 4.50 -8.06
CA TYR A 166 21.90 5.40 -9.11
C TYR A 166 21.18 5.06 -10.41
N ARG A 167 20.35 5.98 -10.90
CA ARG A 167 19.62 5.83 -12.16
C ARG A 167 20.49 6.34 -13.30
N PHE A 168 20.84 5.46 -14.23
CA PHE A 168 21.40 5.80 -15.54
C PHE A 168 20.26 6.04 -16.52
N ILE A 169 20.37 7.10 -17.34
CA ILE A 169 19.36 7.43 -18.36
C ILE A 169 20.06 7.57 -19.71
N VAL A 170 19.56 6.83 -20.70
CA VAL A 170 20.03 6.86 -22.09
C VAL A 170 18.79 6.91 -22.98
N ASP A 171 18.49 8.10 -23.51
CA ASP A 171 17.26 8.37 -24.28
C ASP A 171 16.01 7.94 -23.49
N ASN A 172 15.19 7.05 -24.04
CA ASN A 172 13.96 6.57 -23.42
C ASN A 172 14.19 5.38 -22.47
N VAL A 173 15.44 4.92 -22.29
CA VAL A 173 15.77 3.77 -21.43
C VAL A 173 16.47 4.24 -20.17
N SER A 174 16.11 3.66 -19.04
CA SER A 174 16.81 3.87 -17.78
C SER A 174 17.06 2.57 -17.03
N PHE A 175 18.17 2.56 -16.29
CA PHE A 175 18.60 1.44 -15.46
C PHE A 175 19.01 1.95 -14.09
N MET A 176 18.53 1.32 -13.02
CA MET A 176 18.76 1.75 -11.65
C MET A 176 19.05 0.55 -10.75
N PRO A 177 20.32 0.23 -10.47
CA PRO A 177 20.69 -0.63 -9.36
C PRO A 177 20.49 0.12 -8.05
N ILE A 178 20.00 -0.59 -7.04
CA ILE A 178 19.72 -0.07 -5.70
C ILE A 178 20.18 -1.12 -4.69
N ILE A 179 20.85 -0.64 -3.64
CA ILE A 179 21.10 -1.41 -2.42
C ILE A 179 20.30 -0.74 -1.33
N ALA A 180 19.50 -1.52 -0.60
CA ALA A 180 18.67 -1.00 0.46
C ALA A 180 18.70 -1.88 1.72
N LYS A 181 18.31 -1.29 2.83
CA LYS A 181 18.07 -1.99 4.09
C LYS A 181 16.68 -1.66 4.60
N THR A 182 16.03 -2.68 5.15
CA THR A 182 14.74 -2.53 5.85
C THR A 182 14.95 -2.58 7.36
N TYR A 183 15.94 -3.35 7.82
CA TYR A 183 16.25 -3.50 9.24
C TYR A 183 17.75 -3.69 9.48
N GLN A 184 18.24 -3.07 10.54
CA GLN A 184 19.56 -3.30 11.11
C GLN A 184 19.49 -2.97 12.60
N GLN A 185 19.82 -3.94 13.45
CA GLN A 185 19.70 -3.80 14.91
C GLN A 185 20.78 -2.87 15.49
N ASP A 186 22.03 -3.05 15.06
CA ASP A 186 23.22 -2.36 15.55
C ASP A 186 24.27 -2.20 14.44
N PHE A 187 25.50 -1.81 14.77
CA PHE A 187 26.58 -1.67 13.78
C PHE A 187 27.10 -3.01 13.22
N GLY A 188 26.69 -4.14 13.80
CA GLY A 188 27.04 -5.49 13.38
C GLY A 188 26.26 -5.95 12.14
N LEU A 189 26.77 -7.01 11.51
CA LEU A 189 26.16 -7.62 10.33
C LEU A 189 25.22 -8.80 10.68
N ALA A 190 25.16 -9.18 11.95
CA ALA A 190 24.47 -10.39 12.40
C ALA A 190 22.95 -10.27 12.32
N SER A 191 22.38 -9.08 12.55
CA SER A 191 20.94 -8.84 12.58
C SER A 191 20.54 -7.80 11.54
N THR A 192 20.33 -8.24 10.30
CA THR A 192 20.00 -7.34 9.18
C THR A 192 18.95 -7.92 8.23
N VAL A 193 18.17 -7.03 7.63
CA VAL A 193 17.32 -7.31 6.46
C VAL A 193 17.73 -6.36 5.34
N SER A 194 18.21 -6.93 4.25
CA SER A 194 18.78 -6.21 3.11
C SER A 194 18.08 -6.56 1.81
N ASP A 195 18.05 -5.58 0.92
CA ASP A 195 17.45 -5.69 -0.41
C ASP A 195 18.50 -5.31 -1.47
N GLN A 196 18.56 -6.10 -2.53
CA GLN A 196 19.26 -5.77 -3.78
C GLN A 196 18.21 -5.66 -4.86
N ILE A 197 18.09 -4.47 -5.46
CA ILE A 197 17.04 -4.17 -6.41
C ILE A 197 17.66 -3.69 -7.73
N PHE A 198 17.08 -4.13 -8.83
CA PHE A 198 17.39 -3.66 -10.17
C PHE A 198 16.10 -3.23 -10.84
N VAL A 199 16.09 -2.00 -11.37
CA VAL A 199 14.97 -1.47 -12.14
C VAL A 199 15.46 -1.12 -13.54
N MET A 200 14.78 -1.63 -14.55
CA MET A 200 14.97 -1.23 -15.94
C MET A 200 13.64 -0.72 -16.47
N GLU A 201 13.62 0.48 -17.04
CA GLU A 201 12.41 1.07 -17.61
C GLU A 201 12.69 1.62 -18.99
N TYR A 202 11.76 1.39 -19.92
CA TYR A 202 11.61 2.15 -21.15
C TYR A 202 10.39 3.05 -20.99
N ASP A 203 10.54 4.35 -21.21
CA ASP A 203 9.46 5.35 -21.14
C ASP A 203 9.60 6.31 -22.33
N ASN A 204 8.75 6.11 -23.34
CA ASN A 204 8.64 7.02 -24.48
C ASN A 204 7.28 7.72 -24.43
N LYS A 205 7.34 8.98 -23.99
CA LYS A 205 6.17 9.84 -23.80
C LYS A 205 5.51 10.26 -25.12
N ASP A 206 6.29 10.36 -26.20
CA ASP A 206 5.78 10.80 -27.50
C ASP A 206 4.80 9.80 -28.11
N ILE A 207 5.05 8.51 -27.91
CA ILE A 207 4.16 7.43 -28.37
C ILE A 207 3.30 6.85 -27.26
N GLY A 208 3.42 7.35 -26.02
CA GLY A 208 2.69 6.85 -24.86
C GLY A 208 2.99 5.39 -24.52
N ALA A 209 4.22 4.91 -24.73
CA ALA A 209 4.62 3.55 -24.40
C ALA A 209 5.55 3.53 -23.19
N LYS A 210 5.24 2.66 -22.23
CA LYS A 210 6.10 2.39 -21.09
C LYS A 210 6.24 0.88 -20.88
N ALA A 211 7.43 0.43 -20.59
CA ALA A 211 7.71 -0.96 -20.23
C ALA A 211 8.77 -1.00 -19.14
N GLY A 212 8.79 -2.04 -18.33
CA GLY A 212 9.84 -2.19 -17.35
C GLY A 212 9.97 -3.58 -16.77
N VAL A 213 11.11 -3.81 -16.15
CA VAL A 213 11.39 -4.96 -15.30
C VAL A 213 11.92 -4.47 -13.97
N PHE A 214 11.38 -5.01 -12.90
CA PHE A 214 11.86 -4.83 -11.53
C PHE A 214 12.27 -6.18 -10.98
N HIS A 215 13.45 -6.26 -10.40
CA HIS A 215 13.92 -7.46 -9.71
C HIS A 215 14.42 -7.06 -8.32
N GLN A 216 13.85 -7.66 -7.28
CA GLN A 216 14.29 -7.51 -5.90
C GLN A 216 14.74 -8.87 -5.36
N THR A 217 15.87 -8.89 -4.67
CA THR A 217 16.25 -9.99 -3.79
C THR A 217 16.32 -9.47 -2.36
N ARG A 218 15.48 -10.02 -1.49
CA ARG A 218 15.48 -9.74 -0.05
C ARG A 218 16.18 -10.87 0.69
N ARG A 219 17.00 -10.52 1.68
CA ARG A 219 17.60 -11.48 2.61
C ARG A 219 17.55 -10.95 4.04
N SER A 220 17.08 -11.76 4.97
CA SER A 220 17.31 -11.57 6.40
C SER A 220 18.36 -12.55 6.91
N SER A 221 19.02 -12.16 8.00
CA SER A 221 19.74 -13.12 8.82
C SER A 221 18.78 -13.93 9.70
N ASP A 222 19.25 -15.07 10.21
CA ASP A 222 18.47 -15.96 11.09
C ASP A 222 17.90 -15.21 12.31
N THR A 223 18.68 -14.29 12.90
CA THR A 223 18.27 -13.51 14.08
C THR A 223 17.34 -12.34 13.75
N SER A 224 17.19 -11.98 12.47
CA SER A 224 16.30 -10.92 11.99
C SER A 224 15.15 -11.45 11.15
N ASN A 225 14.95 -12.76 11.11
CA ASN A 225 13.75 -13.33 10.52
C ASN A 225 12.58 -13.15 11.49
N ASP A 226 11.79 -12.11 11.26
CA ASP A 226 10.55 -11.78 11.96
C ASP A 226 9.31 -12.13 11.13
N GLY A 227 9.44 -13.06 10.18
CA GLY A 227 8.34 -13.52 9.34
C GLY A 227 7.11 -13.93 10.14
N ALA A 228 5.92 -13.79 9.55
CA ALA A 228 4.64 -14.06 10.21
C ALA A 228 4.50 -15.56 10.55
N LEU A 229 5.04 -15.96 11.71
CA LEU A 229 5.13 -17.34 12.17
C LEU A 229 3.79 -18.08 12.21
N ALA A 230 2.68 -17.37 12.44
CA ALA A 230 1.33 -17.93 12.42
C ALA A 230 0.53 -17.58 11.15
N GLY A 231 1.12 -16.82 10.22
CA GLY A 231 0.46 -16.36 8.99
C GLY A 231 0.53 -17.36 7.85
N PHE A 232 1.55 -18.23 7.83
CA PHE A 232 1.69 -19.27 6.80
C PHE A 232 0.94 -20.56 7.20
N PRO A 233 0.04 -21.07 6.34
CA PRO A 233 -0.60 -22.37 6.56
C PRO A 233 0.42 -23.48 6.79
N GLY A 234 0.11 -24.39 7.73
CA GLY A 234 1.01 -25.50 8.07
C GLY A 234 2.29 -25.11 8.81
N SER A 235 2.48 -23.85 9.21
CA SER A 235 3.59 -23.42 10.06
C SER A 235 3.51 -23.99 11.48
N THR A 236 4.67 -24.36 12.02
CA THR A 236 4.83 -24.77 13.44
C THR A 236 5.15 -23.60 14.38
N GLY A 237 5.37 -22.41 13.81
CA GLY A 237 5.85 -21.23 14.54
C GLY A 237 7.32 -21.29 14.96
N VAL A 238 8.10 -22.21 14.38
CA VAL A 238 9.54 -22.36 14.63
C VAL A 238 10.35 -21.79 13.46
N LEU A 239 11.40 -21.04 13.76
CA LEU A 239 12.38 -20.55 12.78
C LEU A 239 13.48 -21.60 12.55
N MET A 240 13.78 -21.89 11.29
CA MET A 240 14.89 -22.76 10.85
C MET A 240 16.09 -21.99 10.30
N GLY A 241 15.91 -20.72 9.95
CA GLY A 241 16.97 -19.88 9.38
C GLY A 241 16.47 -18.50 8.97
N GLY A 242 17.31 -17.78 8.22
CA GLY A 242 16.99 -16.50 7.62
C GLY A 242 15.94 -16.61 6.51
N PHE A 243 15.31 -15.48 6.21
CA PHE A 243 14.35 -15.32 5.12
C PHE A 243 15.09 -14.94 3.84
N LYS A 244 14.69 -15.50 2.70
CA LYS A 244 15.19 -15.13 1.39
C LYS A 244 14.08 -15.15 0.36
N SER A 245 13.81 -14.01 -0.27
CA SER A 245 12.86 -13.95 -1.38
C SER A 245 13.45 -13.25 -2.60
N GLN A 246 12.90 -13.60 -3.76
CA GLN A 246 13.16 -12.97 -5.04
C GLN A 246 11.82 -12.60 -5.66
N THR A 247 11.66 -11.33 -5.98
CA THR A 247 10.46 -10.79 -6.62
C THR A 247 10.85 -10.23 -7.98
N VAL A 248 10.12 -10.63 -9.03
CA VAL A 248 10.30 -10.12 -10.39
C VAL A 248 8.98 -9.58 -10.89
N ASN A 249 8.93 -8.29 -11.19
CA ASN A 249 7.78 -7.65 -11.83
C ASN A 249 8.13 -7.29 -13.28
N VAL A 250 7.18 -7.52 -14.18
CA VAL A 250 7.23 -7.09 -15.57
C VAL A 250 6.01 -6.22 -15.84
N PHE A 251 6.25 -5.02 -16.36
CA PHE A 251 5.20 -4.03 -16.60
C PHE A 251 5.19 -3.59 -18.06
N LEU A 252 3.98 -3.42 -18.60
CA LEU A 252 3.72 -2.87 -19.94
C LEU A 252 2.55 -1.89 -19.86
N GLU A 253 2.72 -0.71 -20.44
CA GLU A 253 1.69 0.30 -20.63
C GLU A 253 1.74 0.85 -22.04
N ARG A 254 0.55 1.09 -22.59
CA ARG A 254 0.39 1.82 -23.83
C ARG A 254 -0.84 2.73 -23.76
N LYS A 255 -0.62 4.01 -24.07
CA LYS A 255 -1.62 5.07 -24.07
C LYS A 255 -1.84 5.58 -25.48
N TRP A 256 -3.09 5.48 -25.94
CA TRP A 256 -3.59 6.14 -27.12
C TRP A 256 -4.68 7.13 -26.69
N THR A 257 -5.00 8.11 -27.54
CA THR A 257 -6.09 9.05 -27.25
C THR A 257 -7.42 8.34 -27.00
N ALA A 258 -7.71 7.27 -27.76
CA ALA A 258 -8.99 6.55 -27.66
C ALA A 258 -9.02 5.49 -26.56
N PHE A 259 -7.86 5.04 -26.06
CA PHE A 259 -7.78 3.88 -25.19
C PHE A 259 -6.41 3.77 -24.50
N GLU A 260 -6.38 3.31 -23.25
CA GLU A 260 -5.17 2.95 -22.52
C GLU A 260 -5.20 1.48 -22.10
N PHE A 261 -4.04 0.83 -22.11
CA PHE A 261 -3.82 -0.51 -21.60
C PHE A 261 -2.64 -0.52 -20.64
N ARG A 262 -2.79 -1.25 -19.53
CA ARG A 262 -1.71 -1.57 -18.58
C ARG A 262 -1.77 -3.04 -18.21
N LEU A 263 -0.60 -3.64 -18.05
CA LEU A 263 -0.41 -5.02 -17.63
C LEU A 263 0.82 -5.09 -16.72
N GLU A 264 0.66 -5.75 -15.58
CA GLU A 264 1.78 -6.08 -14.72
C GLU A 264 1.67 -7.55 -14.29
N GLY A 265 2.77 -8.28 -14.43
CA GLY A 265 2.94 -9.62 -13.88
C GLY A 265 4.03 -9.58 -12.81
N SER A 266 3.80 -10.24 -11.68
CA SER A 266 4.76 -10.39 -10.60
C SER A 266 4.95 -11.86 -10.23
N PHE A 267 6.18 -12.23 -9.89
CA PHE A 267 6.57 -13.58 -9.50
C PHE A 267 7.42 -13.51 -8.24
N LEU A 268 7.04 -14.27 -7.21
CA LEU A 268 7.71 -14.36 -5.92
C LEU A 268 8.21 -15.78 -5.70
N THR A 269 9.51 -15.94 -5.48
CA THR A 269 10.11 -17.25 -5.15
C THR A 269 11.07 -17.12 -3.97
N GLY A 270 11.33 -18.20 -3.24
CA GLY A 270 12.25 -18.14 -2.11
C GLY A 270 12.01 -19.15 -1.00
N GLU A 271 12.50 -18.80 0.17
CA GLU A 271 12.63 -19.59 1.39
C GLU A 271 12.26 -18.69 2.58
N THR A 272 11.31 -19.12 3.40
CA THR A 272 10.79 -18.27 4.48
C THR A 272 11.62 -18.32 5.76
N GLY A 273 12.48 -19.31 5.91
CA GLY A 273 13.14 -19.65 7.16
C GLY A 273 12.21 -20.21 8.24
N ILE A 274 10.97 -20.57 7.91
CA ILE A 274 9.93 -21.05 8.85
C ILE A 274 9.70 -22.56 8.65
N GLN A 275 9.60 -23.30 9.75
CA GLN A 275 9.34 -24.73 9.73
C GLN A 275 7.86 -25.06 9.49
N HIS A 276 7.61 -25.88 8.48
CA HIS A 276 6.34 -26.53 8.22
C HIS A 276 6.10 -27.73 9.16
N THR A 277 4.85 -28.13 9.36
CA THR A 277 4.46 -29.27 10.22
C THR A 277 5.06 -30.62 9.81
N ASN A 278 5.49 -30.76 8.55
CA ASN A 278 6.22 -31.93 8.07
C ASN A 278 7.73 -31.91 8.39
N GLY A 279 8.22 -30.87 9.06
CA GLY A 279 9.62 -30.68 9.45
C GLY A 279 10.50 -29.98 8.42
N GLU A 280 10.00 -29.74 7.20
CA GLU A 280 10.69 -29.02 6.14
C GLU A 280 10.53 -27.50 6.28
N GLU A 281 11.36 -26.73 5.59
CA GLU A 281 11.19 -25.29 5.48
C GLU A 281 10.08 -24.92 4.47
N ILE A 282 9.24 -23.94 4.82
CA ILE A 282 8.24 -23.40 3.90
C ILE A 282 8.92 -22.59 2.80
N LYS A 283 8.77 -23.04 1.55
CA LYS A 283 9.26 -22.33 0.36
C LYS A 283 8.23 -21.34 -0.16
N LEU A 284 8.65 -20.35 -0.94
CA LEU A 284 7.76 -19.40 -1.63
C LEU A 284 7.74 -19.72 -3.12
N ASN A 285 6.55 -19.77 -3.72
CA ASN A 285 6.37 -19.86 -5.16
C ASN A 285 5.00 -19.32 -5.57
N ALA A 286 4.90 -18.00 -5.73
CA ALA A 286 3.65 -17.30 -5.94
C ALA A 286 3.73 -16.37 -7.14
N TYR A 287 2.59 -16.01 -7.72
CA TYR A 287 2.51 -15.08 -8.84
C TYR A 287 1.23 -14.25 -8.81
N ALA A 288 1.28 -13.10 -9.46
CA ALA A 288 0.12 -12.28 -9.74
C ALA A 288 0.20 -11.68 -11.14
N ILE A 289 -0.94 -11.51 -11.78
CA ILE A 289 -1.10 -10.80 -13.04
C ILE A 289 -2.29 -9.87 -12.88
N ALA A 290 -2.10 -8.60 -13.20
CA ALA A 290 -3.16 -7.61 -13.21
C ALA A 290 -3.13 -6.84 -14.53
N SER A 291 -4.31 -6.48 -15.03
CA SER A 291 -4.49 -5.70 -16.24
C SER A 291 -5.55 -4.63 -16.03
N GLU A 292 -5.30 -3.45 -16.60
CA GLU A 292 -6.26 -2.36 -16.65
C GLU A 292 -6.47 -1.91 -18.10
N ILE A 293 -7.73 -1.70 -18.48
CA ILE A 293 -8.14 -1.09 -19.74
C ILE A 293 -8.96 0.15 -19.42
N LEU A 294 -8.70 1.25 -20.12
CA LEU A 294 -9.43 2.51 -19.99
C LEU A 294 -9.81 3.05 -21.36
N PHE A 295 -11.08 3.41 -21.52
CA PHE A 295 -11.59 4.23 -22.62
C PHE A 295 -11.90 5.62 -22.04
N PRO A 296 -10.98 6.60 -22.21
CA PRO A 296 -11.15 7.92 -21.63
C PRO A 296 -12.36 8.64 -22.23
N ALA A 297 -12.94 9.55 -21.45
CA ALA A 297 -14.14 10.28 -21.87
C ALA A 297 -13.90 11.10 -23.15
N ASN A 298 -12.70 11.65 -23.33
CA ASN A 298 -12.33 12.54 -24.44
C ASN A 298 -13.36 13.66 -24.62
N GLU A 299 -14.05 13.71 -25.77
CA GLU A 299 -15.13 14.68 -26.04
C GLU A 299 -16.49 14.27 -25.46
N SER A 300 -16.62 13.04 -24.97
CA SER A 300 -17.82 12.53 -24.32
C SER A 300 -17.82 12.81 -22.81
N LYS A 301 -18.96 12.55 -22.15
CA LYS A 301 -19.06 12.56 -20.69
C LYS A 301 -18.78 11.19 -20.04
N TRP A 302 -18.57 10.14 -20.84
CA TRP A 302 -18.52 8.76 -20.37
C TRP A 302 -17.11 8.20 -20.50
N GLU A 303 -16.56 7.77 -19.38
CA GLU A 303 -15.33 6.97 -19.32
C GLU A 303 -15.70 5.54 -18.95
N TYR A 304 -15.10 4.57 -19.63
CA TYR A 304 -15.29 3.15 -19.33
C TYR A 304 -13.95 2.54 -18.96
N GLY A 305 -13.92 1.73 -17.91
CA GLY A 305 -12.72 1.03 -17.50
C GLY A 305 -13.03 -0.42 -17.16
N ALA A 306 -12.02 -1.26 -17.19
CA ALA A 306 -12.11 -2.61 -16.64
C ALA A 306 -10.76 -3.02 -16.06
N LYS A 307 -10.80 -3.64 -14.89
CA LYS A 307 -9.64 -4.30 -14.30
C LYS A 307 -9.84 -5.81 -14.31
N PHE A 308 -8.78 -6.54 -14.58
CA PHE A 308 -8.73 -7.99 -14.57
C PHE A 308 -7.53 -8.42 -13.76
N GLY A 309 -7.60 -9.57 -13.11
CA GLY A 309 -6.42 -10.12 -12.49
C GLY A 309 -6.58 -11.53 -11.99
N LEU A 310 -5.42 -12.14 -11.76
CA LEU A 310 -5.19 -13.49 -11.31
C LEU A 310 -4.08 -13.42 -10.27
N VAL A 311 -4.36 -13.86 -9.05
CA VAL A 311 -3.45 -13.82 -7.92
C VAL A 311 -3.42 -15.22 -7.32
N SER A 312 -2.24 -15.84 -7.27
CA SER A 312 -2.11 -17.21 -6.81
C SER A 312 -2.51 -17.35 -5.34
N GLY A 313 -3.09 -18.50 -5.01
CA GLY A 313 -3.45 -18.87 -3.66
C GLY A 313 -2.65 -20.08 -3.21
N ASP A 314 -2.48 -20.19 -1.90
CA ASP A 314 -1.79 -21.31 -1.26
C ASP A 314 -2.56 -22.62 -1.39
N ASP A 315 -1.86 -23.72 -1.65
CA ASP A 315 -2.36 -25.08 -1.46
C ASP A 315 -1.81 -25.63 -0.12
N PRO A 316 -2.64 -25.69 0.93
CA PRO A 316 -2.20 -26.07 2.27
C PRO A 316 -1.76 -27.55 2.40
N MET A 317 -1.80 -28.32 1.31
CA MET A 317 -1.30 -29.70 1.24
C MET A 317 0.19 -29.78 0.86
N THR A 318 0.83 -28.69 0.45
CA THR A 318 2.24 -28.67 0.07
C THR A 318 3.09 -27.95 1.13
N SER A 319 4.42 -28.18 1.12
CA SER A 319 5.38 -27.40 1.91
C SER A 319 5.83 -26.11 1.20
N THR A 320 5.21 -25.77 0.07
CA THR A 320 5.46 -24.54 -0.68
C THR A 320 4.28 -23.62 -0.49
N TYR A 321 4.52 -22.41 -0.02
CA TYR A 321 3.53 -21.37 0.03
C TYR A 321 3.36 -20.71 -1.34
N GLU A 322 2.20 -20.92 -1.96
CA GLU A 322 1.87 -20.35 -3.28
C GLU A 322 0.97 -19.10 -3.22
N GLY A 323 0.66 -18.61 -2.02
CA GLY A 323 -0.11 -17.37 -1.85
C GLY A 323 0.65 -16.12 -2.31
N TYR A 324 0.03 -15.30 -3.16
CA TYR A 324 0.52 -13.96 -3.49
C TYR A 324 -0.43 -12.90 -2.91
N GLN A 325 0.10 -11.78 -2.45
CA GLN A 325 -0.68 -10.61 -2.03
C GLN A 325 -0.30 -9.40 -2.87
N LEU A 326 -1.30 -8.72 -3.44
CA LEU A 326 -1.06 -7.42 -4.05
C LEU A 326 -0.80 -6.36 -2.98
N ASP A 327 -0.18 -5.25 -3.40
CA ASP A 327 -0.08 -4.06 -2.55
C ASP A 327 -1.49 -3.59 -2.15
N ARG A 328 -1.62 -3.17 -0.90
CA ARG A 328 -2.91 -2.77 -0.30
C ARG A 328 -3.48 -1.46 -0.85
N ASN A 329 -2.71 -0.67 -1.60
CA ASN A 329 -3.23 0.47 -2.35
C ASN A 329 -3.76 0.08 -3.74
N TYR A 330 -3.60 -1.18 -4.18
CA TYR A 330 -4.13 -1.63 -5.45
C TYR A 330 -5.59 -2.08 -5.30
N ASP A 331 -6.50 -1.10 -5.38
CA ASP A 331 -7.92 -1.29 -5.14
C ASP A 331 -8.72 -1.65 -6.40
N ILE A 332 -9.70 -2.54 -6.22
CA ILE A 332 -10.73 -2.85 -7.23
C ILE A 332 -12.16 -2.74 -6.70
N ALA A 333 -12.36 -2.71 -5.39
CA ALA A 333 -13.66 -2.69 -4.70
C ALA A 333 -13.58 -1.84 -3.42
N ILE A 334 -14.71 -1.40 -2.87
CA ILE A 334 -14.77 -0.65 -1.60
C ILE A 334 -14.65 -1.59 -0.39
N LEU A 335 -15.29 -2.76 -0.44
CA LEU A 335 -15.41 -3.71 0.66
C LEU A 335 -14.54 -4.95 0.43
N MET A 336 -14.81 -5.70 -0.65
CA MET A 336 -14.08 -6.90 -1.01
C MET A 336 -12.61 -6.54 -1.25
N PHE A 337 -11.70 -7.29 -0.63
CA PHE A 337 -10.24 -7.09 -0.68
C PHE A 337 -9.67 -5.89 0.07
N ASN A 338 -10.46 -4.86 0.39
CA ASN A 338 -9.97 -3.71 1.15
C ASN A 338 -10.19 -3.90 2.65
N HIS A 339 -11.30 -4.52 3.03
CA HIS A 339 -11.61 -4.81 4.42
C HIS A 339 -11.56 -6.30 4.71
N ARG A 340 -11.04 -6.66 5.89
CA ARG A 340 -11.23 -8.01 6.43
C ARG A 340 -12.73 -8.27 6.58
N LEU A 341 -13.23 -9.33 5.96
CA LEU A 341 -14.64 -9.74 5.96
C LEU A 341 -14.78 -11.27 6.19
N GLY A 342 -15.97 -11.72 6.60
CA GLY A 342 -16.27 -13.13 6.84
C GLY A 342 -15.87 -13.68 8.21
N GLN A 343 -15.79 -14.99 8.33
CA GLN A 343 -15.46 -15.67 9.61
C GLN A 343 -14.13 -16.44 9.55
N ALA A 344 -13.46 -16.43 8.38
CA ALA A 344 -12.18 -17.09 8.15
C ALA A 344 -11.36 -16.31 7.12
N ASP A 345 -10.04 -16.45 7.18
CA ASP A 345 -9.13 -15.96 6.14
C ASP A 345 -9.16 -16.90 4.93
N ILE A 346 -10.01 -16.58 3.96
CA ILE A 346 -10.15 -17.34 2.70
C ILE A 346 -9.22 -16.82 1.60
N PHE A 347 -8.59 -15.65 1.79
CA PHE A 347 -7.65 -15.07 0.84
C PHE A 347 -6.21 -15.54 1.10
N GLY A 348 -5.92 -15.99 2.33
CA GLY A 348 -4.59 -16.40 2.74
C GLY A 348 -3.66 -15.21 2.99
N ASN A 349 -4.22 -14.08 3.45
CA ASN A 349 -3.50 -12.83 3.68
C ASN A 349 -2.94 -12.70 5.10
N GLY A 350 -3.09 -13.74 5.92
CA GLY A 350 -2.46 -13.84 7.24
C GLY A 350 -0.99 -13.36 7.32
N PRO A 351 -0.11 -13.61 6.33
CA PRO A 351 1.27 -13.14 6.39
C PRO A 351 1.45 -11.61 6.36
N ILE A 352 0.51 -10.85 5.79
CA ILE A 352 0.57 -9.38 5.72
C ILE A 352 -0.27 -8.69 6.80
N HIS A 353 -1.18 -9.42 7.44
CA HIS A 353 -1.95 -8.91 8.56
C HIS A 353 -1.04 -8.67 9.74
N ALA A 354 -1.18 -7.51 10.38
CA ALA A 354 -0.55 -7.32 11.68
C ALA A 354 -1.10 -8.37 12.66
N ASN A 355 -0.20 -9.04 13.41
CA ASN A 355 -0.55 -10.10 14.34
C ASN A 355 -1.76 -9.74 15.20
N ASN A 356 -2.76 -10.63 15.25
CA ASN A 356 -3.98 -10.44 16.05
C ASN A 356 -3.74 -10.56 17.58
N GLY A 357 -2.50 -10.79 18.01
CA GLY A 357 -2.08 -10.81 19.42
C GLY A 357 -1.69 -9.43 19.95
N ALA A 358 -1.45 -9.35 21.26
CA ALA A 358 -0.92 -8.15 21.89
C ALA A 358 0.42 -7.74 21.23
N PRO A 359 0.66 -6.44 20.99
CA PRO A 359 -0.13 -5.29 21.44
C PRO A 359 -1.28 -4.87 20.51
N ASN A 360 -1.47 -5.53 19.37
CA ASN A 360 -2.35 -5.04 18.31
C ASN A 360 -3.82 -5.43 18.51
N ASN A 361 -4.10 -6.67 18.97
CA ASN A 361 -5.46 -7.19 19.22
C ASN A 361 -6.47 -6.87 18.10
N LEU A 362 -6.00 -6.89 16.85
CA LEU A 362 -6.84 -6.63 15.69
C LEU A 362 -7.70 -7.86 15.37
N THR A 363 -8.88 -7.56 14.86
CA THR A 363 -9.95 -8.47 14.52
C THR A 363 -10.63 -7.92 13.27
N ILE A 364 -11.56 -8.68 12.74
CA ILE A 364 -12.35 -8.27 11.59
C ILE A 364 -13.20 -7.00 11.82
N SER A 365 -13.51 -6.69 13.08
CA SER A 365 -14.38 -5.58 13.47
C SER A 365 -13.63 -4.35 14.00
N ASN A 366 -12.31 -4.43 14.20
CA ASN A 366 -11.50 -3.30 14.70
C ASN A 366 -10.18 -3.11 13.91
N SER A 367 -10.09 -3.69 12.72
CA SER A 367 -9.03 -3.45 11.73
C SER A 367 -9.45 -2.35 10.76
N ALA A 368 -8.44 -1.66 10.24
CA ALA A 368 -8.58 -0.72 9.13
C ALA A 368 -8.90 -1.46 7.81
N ASP A 369 -8.70 -0.79 6.68
CA ASP A 369 -8.62 -1.38 5.36
C ASP A 369 -7.22 -1.98 5.11
N ASP A 370 -6.86 -2.95 5.94
CA ASP A 370 -5.57 -3.62 5.91
C ASP A 370 -5.60 -5.00 5.23
N GLU A 371 -6.66 -5.28 4.48
CA GLU A 371 -6.78 -6.45 3.62
C GLU A 371 -6.13 -6.19 2.25
N ALA A 372 -5.85 -7.25 1.50
CA ALA A 372 -5.32 -7.15 0.14
C ALA A 372 -6.02 -8.13 -0.83
N ILE A 373 -5.79 -7.94 -2.11
CA ILE A 373 -6.16 -8.94 -3.12
C ILE A 373 -5.18 -10.11 -3.03
N GLY A 374 -5.69 -11.29 -2.66
CA GLY A 374 -4.96 -12.55 -2.55
C GLY A 374 -5.83 -13.74 -2.97
N ASN A 375 -5.21 -14.83 -3.45
CA ASN A 375 -5.89 -16.06 -3.87
C ASN A 375 -7.15 -15.80 -4.72
N THR A 376 -7.06 -15.09 -5.85
CA THR A 376 -8.27 -14.61 -6.53
C THR A 376 -8.08 -14.45 -8.04
N MET A 377 -9.14 -14.76 -8.77
CA MET A 377 -9.41 -14.26 -10.11
C MET A 377 -10.53 -13.23 -10.03
N TYR A 378 -10.34 -12.05 -10.62
CA TYR A 378 -11.35 -10.98 -10.59
C TYR A 378 -11.58 -10.33 -11.96
N LEU A 379 -12.79 -9.78 -12.10
CA LEU A 379 -13.23 -8.91 -13.17
C LEU A 379 -13.96 -7.71 -12.56
N ALA A 380 -13.48 -6.50 -12.83
CA ALA A 380 -14.02 -5.26 -12.30
C ALA A 380 -14.27 -4.20 -13.40
N PRO A 381 -15.32 -4.35 -14.24
CA PRO A 381 -15.78 -3.29 -15.11
C PRO A 381 -16.27 -2.08 -14.32
N SER A 382 -16.02 -0.91 -14.87
CA SER A 382 -16.44 0.37 -14.31
C SER A 382 -16.85 1.35 -15.40
N PHE A 383 -17.68 2.30 -15.02
CA PHE A 383 -17.94 3.48 -15.83
C PHE A 383 -17.96 4.72 -14.95
N LYS A 384 -17.60 5.86 -15.52
CA LYS A 384 -17.68 7.17 -14.89
C LYS A 384 -18.40 8.14 -15.82
N TYR A 385 -19.44 8.77 -15.30
CA TYR A 385 -20.18 9.83 -15.97
C TYR A 385 -19.79 11.20 -15.38
N SER A 386 -19.19 12.05 -16.20
CA SER A 386 -18.81 13.42 -15.84
C SER A 386 -20.02 14.33 -16.01
N TRP A 387 -20.77 14.57 -14.95
CA TRP A 387 -22.00 15.35 -15.00
C TRP A 387 -21.72 16.80 -15.43
N ASN A 388 -20.67 17.37 -14.84
CA ASN A 388 -20.05 18.66 -15.16
C ASN A 388 -18.56 18.63 -14.75
N GLU A 389 -17.85 19.75 -14.90
CA GLU A 389 -16.41 19.87 -14.57
C GLU A 389 -16.04 19.56 -13.12
N LYS A 390 -17.02 19.56 -12.21
CA LYS A 390 -16.84 19.40 -10.76
C LYS A 390 -17.47 18.15 -10.21
N LEU A 391 -18.31 17.44 -10.94
CA LEU A 391 -19.08 16.32 -10.40
C LEU A 391 -19.02 15.12 -11.34
N ASP A 392 -18.47 14.03 -10.82
CA ASP A 392 -18.40 12.73 -11.48
C ASP A 392 -19.24 11.73 -10.68
N TRP A 393 -19.92 10.84 -11.40
CA TRP A 393 -20.57 9.65 -10.84
C TRP A 393 -19.93 8.40 -11.41
N LYS A 394 -19.30 7.60 -10.56
CA LYS A 394 -18.59 6.38 -10.94
C LYS A 394 -19.32 5.16 -10.38
N ASN A 395 -19.39 4.09 -11.17
CA ASN A 395 -19.83 2.79 -10.69
C ASN A 395 -18.82 1.72 -11.08
N THR A 396 -18.62 0.75 -10.20
CA THR A 396 -17.77 -0.42 -10.42
C THR A 396 -18.56 -1.66 -10.04
N LEU A 397 -18.59 -2.67 -10.91
CA LEU A 397 -19.13 -3.99 -10.59
C LEU A 397 -17.95 -4.95 -10.52
N VAL A 398 -17.76 -5.62 -9.39
CA VAL A 398 -16.69 -6.59 -9.18
C VAL A 398 -17.29 -7.97 -9.08
N TYR A 399 -16.73 -8.90 -9.84
CA TYR A 399 -16.94 -10.34 -9.69
C TYR A 399 -15.61 -11.01 -9.39
N ALA A 400 -15.59 -11.92 -8.41
CA ALA A 400 -14.38 -12.65 -8.07
C ALA A 400 -14.63 -14.11 -7.70
N GLN A 401 -13.59 -14.93 -7.91
CA GLN A 401 -13.53 -16.31 -7.48
C GLN A 401 -12.14 -16.62 -6.90
N LEU A 402 -12.08 -17.49 -5.89
CA LEU A 402 -10.82 -17.98 -5.36
C LEU A 402 -10.10 -18.87 -6.36
N MET A 403 -8.77 -18.80 -6.41
CA MET A 403 -7.94 -19.65 -7.27
C MET A 403 -7.76 -21.05 -6.68
N THR A 404 -7.53 -21.13 -5.38
CA THR A 404 -7.30 -22.36 -4.60
C THR A 404 -8.19 -22.39 -3.36
N ASN A 405 -8.29 -23.57 -2.73
CA ASN A 405 -9.04 -23.75 -1.49
C ASN A 405 -8.10 -23.58 -0.29
N THR A 406 -8.03 -22.37 0.24
CA THR A 406 -7.21 -22.09 1.43
C THR A 406 -7.80 -22.85 2.63
N ASN A 407 -6.95 -23.47 3.45
CA ASN A 407 -7.28 -24.14 4.72
C ASN A 407 -7.94 -25.55 4.66
N ASN A 408 -7.83 -26.30 3.56
CA ASN A 408 -8.30 -27.71 3.49
C ASN A 408 -9.77 -27.93 3.87
N PHE A 409 -10.62 -26.91 3.69
CA PHE A 409 -12.04 -27.02 3.99
C PHE A 409 -12.75 -28.02 3.06
N VAL A 410 -13.54 -28.92 3.66
CA VAL A 410 -14.31 -29.96 2.94
C VAL A 410 -15.45 -29.32 2.14
N ASP A 411 -15.63 -29.74 0.89
CA ASP A 411 -16.67 -29.24 -0.04
C ASP A 411 -16.62 -27.73 -0.32
N PHE A 412 -15.45 -27.11 -0.16
CA PHE A 412 -15.27 -25.67 -0.32
C PHE A 412 -15.63 -25.18 -1.74
N LYS A 413 -16.34 -24.05 -1.81
CA LYS A 413 -16.73 -23.38 -3.06
C LYS A 413 -15.84 -22.18 -3.30
N LYS A 414 -15.53 -21.88 -4.56
CA LYS A 414 -14.62 -20.80 -4.93
C LYS A 414 -15.28 -19.45 -5.19
N ASP A 415 -16.61 -19.42 -5.30
CA ASP A 415 -17.36 -18.21 -5.64
C ASP A 415 -17.32 -17.19 -4.48
N LEU A 416 -16.62 -16.06 -4.66
CA LEU A 416 -16.56 -14.97 -3.68
C LEU A 416 -17.79 -14.07 -3.75
N GLY A 417 -18.47 -14.04 -4.90
CA GLY A 417 -19.68 -13.29 -5.13
C GLY A 417 -19.46 -12.01 -5.94
N LEU A 418 -20.35 -11.05 -5.74
CA LEU A 418 -20.41 -9.80 -6.49
C LEU A 418 -20.36 -8.61 -5.53
N GLU A 419 -19.72 -7.53 -5.97
CA GLU A 419 -19.79 -6.23 -5.31
C GLU A 419 -20.16 -5.14 -6.30
N LEU A 420 -21.11 -4.29 -5.92
CA LEU A 420 -21.46 -3.10 -6.68
C LEU A 420 -21.10 -1.85 -5.88
N ASP A 421 -20.21 -1.05 -6.43
CA ASP A 421 -19.78 0.22 -5.86
C ASP A 421 -20.36 1.38 -6.65
N THR A 422 -20.88 2.38 -5.94
CA THR A 422 -21.32 3.66 -6.50
C THR A 422 -20.63 4.80 -5.77
N GLU A 423 -19.98 5.69 -6.51
CA GLU A 423 -19.14 6.75 -5.97
C GLU A 423 -19.51 8.10 -6.60
N PHE A 424 -19.73 9.11 -5.75
CA PHE A 424 -19.96 10.49 -6.15
C PHE A 424 -18.73 11.33 -5.81
N ILE A 425 -18.09 11.89 -6.84
CA ILE A 425 -16.85 12.63 -6.71
C ILE A 425 -17.13 14.11 -7.01
N TYR A 426 -16.92 14.97 -6.03
CA TYR A 426 -17.04 16.41 -6.12
C TYR A 426 -15.66 17.09 -6.04
N LYS A 427 -15.32 17.87 -7.07
CA LYS A 427 -14.08 18.63 -7.22
C LYS A 427 -14.39 20.13 -7.23
N PRO A 428 -14.64 20.77 -6.07
CA PRO A 428 -15.00 22.19 -6.03
C PRO A 428 -13.92 23.11 -6.60
N ARG A 429 -12.65 22.67 -6.51
CA ARG A 429 -11.42 23.32 -7.00
C ARG A 429 -10.44 22.25 -7.45
N GLU A 430 -9.43 22.63 -8.24
CA GLU A 430 -8.42 21.72 -8.80
C GLU A 430 -7.72 20.83 -7.76
N ARG A 431 -7.43 21.38 -6.57
CA ARG A 431 -6.69 20.68 -5.50
C ARG A 431 -7.57 20.21 -4.34
N VAL A 432 -8.89 20.22 -4.52
CA VAL A 432 -9.85 19.80 -3.49
C VAL A 432 -10.74 18.73 -4.07
N THR A 433 -10.74 17.56 -3.45
CA THR A 433 -11.58 16.43 -3.83
C THR A 433 -12.40 15.99 -2.62
N TRP A 434 -13.70 15.80 -2.81
CA TRP A 434 -14.58 15.10 -1.90
C TRP A 434 -15.16 13.91 -2.66
N SER A 435 -15.00 12.69 -2.15
CA SER A 435 -15.68 11.51 -2.66
C SER A 435 -16.57 10.86 -1.60
N THR A 436 -17.78 10.46 -1.98
CA THR A 436 -18.67 9.63 -1.15
C THR A 436 -19.03 8.37 -1.92
N GLY A 437 -18.68 7.21 -1.38
CA GLY A 437 -18.90 5.89 -1.96
C GLY A 437 -19.81 5.01 -1.11
N ILE A 438 -20.62 4.18 -1.77
CA ILE A 438 -21.36 3.08 -1.14
C ILE A 438 -21.01 1.79 -1.89
N GLY A 439 -20.56 0.78 -1.16
CA GLY A 439 -20.33 -0.57 -1.68
C GLY A 439 -21.41 -1.53 -1.21
N PHE A 440 -21.89 -2.38 -2.11
CA PHE A 440 -22.89 -3.41 -1.85
C PHE A 440 -22.31 -4.79 -2.16
N LEU A 441 -21.98 -5.55 -1.12
CA LEU A 441 -21.40 -6.88 -1.25
C LEU A 441 -22.50 -7.95 -1.15
N PHE A 442 -22.55 -8.81 -2.18
CA PHE A 442 -23.36 -10.02 -2.26
C PHE A 442 -22.42 -11.23 -2.16
N PRO A 443 -22.15 -11.74 -0.93
CA PRO A 443 -21.16 -12.79 -0.74
C PRO A 443 -21.57 -14.11 -1.40
N GLY A 444 -20.63 -14.72 -2.13
CA GLY A 444 -20.77 -16.04 -2.70
C GLY A 444 -20.61 -17.15 -1.66
N ASN A 445 -20.58 -18.41 -2.11
CA ASN A 445 -20.50 -19.57 -1.21
C ASN A 445 -19.10 -19.82 -0.62
N ALA A 446 -18.04 -19.15 -1.10
CA ALA A 446 -16.70 -19.27 -0.52
C ALA A 446 -16.65 -18.87 0.96
N TRP A 447 -17.41 -17.83 1.32
CA TRP A 447 -17.51 -17.32 2.69
C TRP A 447 -18.09 -18.31 3.70
N LYS A 448 -18.80 -19.36 3.23
CA LYS A 448 -19.31 -20.43 4.09
C LYS A 448 -18.24 -21.38 4.61
N ALA A 449 -17.04 -21.33 4.05
CA ALA A 449 -15.92 -22.20 4.40
C ALA A 449 -16.23 -23.71 4.34
N GLY A 450 -17.03 -24.13 3.36
CA GLY A 450 -17.38 -25.54 3.15
C GLY A 450 -18.47 -26.07 4.07
N SER A 451 -18.83 -27.35 3.91
CA SER A 451 -19.96 -27.99 4.60
C SER A 451 -19.72 -28.21 6.10
N ALA A 452 -18.45 -28.40 6.49
CA ALA A 452 -18.07 -28.64 7.87
C ALA A 452 -18.11 -27.38 8.75
N ASN A 453 -17.71 -26.22 8.21
CA ASN A 453 -17.78 -24.95 8.94
C ASN A 453 -19.16 -24.31 8.81
N ASN A 454 -19.73 -24.32 7.60
CA ASN A 454 -21.06 -23.81 7.27
C ASN A 454 -21.32 -22.41 7.86
N PHE A 455 -20.36 -21.50 7.67
CA PHE A 455 -20.47 -20.12 8.09
C PHE A 455 -21.59 -19.40 7.32
N ASP A 456 -22.07 -18.31 7.90
CA ASP A 456 -23.01 -17.43 7.25
C ASP A 456 -22.31 -16.61 6.14
N ASN A 457 -23.05 -16.24 5.10
CA ASN A 457 -22.54 -15.41 3.99
C ASN A 457 -23.54 -14.29 3.63
N LYS A 458 -24.00 -13.57 4.66
CA LYS A 458 -25.05 -12.56 4.54
C LYS A 458 -24.54 -11.31 3.83
N PHE A 459 -25.43 -10.66 3.10
CA PHE A 459 -25.22 -9.35 2.49
C PHE A 459 -24.57 -8.35 3.46
N SER A 460 -23.65 -7.55 2.94
CA SER A 460 -23.01 -6.44 3.65
C SER A 460 -22.98 -5.22 2.74
N TYR A 461 -22.91 -4.04 3.34
CA TYR A 461 -22.71 -2.79 2.64
C TYR A 461 -21.73 -1.93 3.42
N GLY A 462 -21.13 -0.95 2.74
CA GLY A 462 -20.21 -0.01 3.35
C GLY A 462 -20.44 1.39 2.84
N LEU A 463 -20.24 2.36 3.71
CA LEU A 463 -20.20 3.78 3.38
C LEU A 463 -18.79 4.30 3.60
N THR A 464 -18.24 4.95 2.59
CA THR A 464 -16.99 5.70 2.71
C THR A 464 -17.23 7.14 2.28
N THR A 465 -16.74 8.11 3.06
CA THR A 465 -16.70 9.51 2.64
C THR A 465 -15.32 10.06 2.96
N LYS A 466 -14.68 10.64 1.95
CA LYS A 466 -13.29 11.08 2.02
C LYS A 466 -13.12 12.42 1.33
N ALA A 467 -12.41 13.33 1.97
CA ALA A 467 -12.11 14.64 1.44
C ALA A 467 -10.62 14.92 1.59
N ALA A 468 -9.99 15.45 0.53
CA ALA A 468 -8.58 15.79 0.52
C ALA A 468 -8.33 17.16 -0.10
N ILE A 469 -7.35 17.85 0.45
CA ILE A 469 -6.77 19.08 -0.08
C ILE A 469 -5.29 18.82 -0.29
N THR A 470 -4.79 19.07 -1.49
CA THR A 470 -3.35 19.05 -1.79
C THR A 470 -2.85 20.48 -2.01
N PHE A 471 -1.59 20.76 -1.70
CA PHE A 471 -1.01 22.08 -1.91
C PHE A 471 0.44 22.04 -2.36
#